data_AF-A0A212KU08-F1
#
_entry.id   AF-A0A212KU08-F1
#
_cell.length_a   1.000
_cell.length_b   1.000
_cell.length_c   1.000
_cell.angle_alpha   90.00
_cell.angle_beta   90.00
_cell.angle_gamma   90.00
#
_symmetry.space_group_name_H-M   'P 1'
#
loop_
_entity.id
_entity.type
_entity.pdbx_description
1 polymer ?
#
loop_
_entity_poly.entity_id
_entity_poly.type
_entity_poly.pdbx_seq_one_letter_code
_entity_poly.pdbx_strand_id
1 'polypeptide(L)' 'MAQELPIGSGEIESAHRTVIQRRLKISGAWWLPETAKKMLALRCMRANGEWEKYWEELEIEQNAA' A
#
# COMPACT_ATOMS: atom_id res chain seq x y z
N MET A 1 11.77 -27.48 7.33
CA MET A 1 12.37 -26.60 6.30
C MET A 1 11.89 -25.19 6.59
N ALA A 2 12.75 -24.36 7.17
CA ALA A 2 12.46 -22.94 7.34
C ALA A 2 12.45 -22.35 5.92
N GLN A 3 11.30 -21.86 5.47
CA GLN A 3 11.21 -21.20 4.19
C GLN A 3 12.12 -19.98 4.27
N GLU A 4 13.14 -19.91 3.41
CA GLU A 4 14.07 -18.79 3.23
C GLU A 4 13.34 -17.57 2.64
N LEU A 5 12.20 -17.23 3.21
CA LEU A 5 11.52 -15.99 2.93
C LEU A 5 12.41 -14.90 3.52
N PRO A 6 12.75 -13.84 2.76
CA PRO A 6 13.50 -12.71 3.27
C PRO A 6 12.64 -11.92 4.26
N ILE A 7 12.47 -12.46 5.47
CA ILE A 7 11.81 -11.79 6.58
C ILE A 7 12.85 -10.85 7.19
N GLY A 8 12.84 -9.60 6.71
CA GLY A 8 13.81 -8.59 7.14
C GLY A 8 15.04 -8.46 6.24
N SER A 9 14.90 -8.60 4.91
CA SER A 9 15.96 -8.12 4.01
C SER A 9 15.96 -6.59 3.94
N GLY A 10 17.13 -6.00 3.69
CA GLY A 10 17.24 -4.54 3.51
C GLY A 10 16.35 -3.98 2.40
N GLU A 11 15.99 -4.81 1.42
CA GLU A 11 15.04 -4.45 0.35
C GLU A 11 13.62 -4.27 0.89
N ILE A 12 13.15 -5.17 1.75
CA ILE A 12 11.82 -5.06 2.39
C ILE A 12 11.78 -3.85 3.32
N GLU A 13 12.83 -3.60 4.09
CA GLU A 13 12.91 -2.42 4.96
C GLU A 13 12.96 -1.12 4.17
N SER A 14 13.67 -1.11 3.03
CA SER A 14 13.73 0.02 2.11
C SER A 14 12.36 0.29 1.45
N ALA A 15 11.66 -0.74 1.00
CA ALA A 15 10.31 -0.64 0.46
C ALA A 15 9.32 -0.10 1.51
N HIS A 16 9.39 -0.61 2.75
CA HIS A 16 8.57 -0.10 3.85
C HIS A 16 8.81 1.41 4.10
N ARG A 17 10.07 1.86 4.05
CA ARG A 17 10.42 3.28 4.22
C ARG A 17 9.93 4.15 3.07
N THR A 18 10.09 3.71 1.83
CA THR A 18 9.83 4.52 0.64
C THR A 18 8.36 4.51 0.20
N VAL A 19 7.68 3.36 0.31
CA VAL A 19 6.29 3.20 -0.13
C VAL A 19 5.32 3.63 0.96
N ILE A 20 5.50 3.14 2.19
CA ILE A 20 4.56 3.33 3.31
C ILE A 20 4.89 4.57 4.13
N GLN A 21 6.09 4.64 4.71
CA GLN A 21 6.43 5.71 5.67
C GLN A 21 6.37 7.10 5.03
N ARG A 22 6.69 7.23 3.73
CA ARG A 22 6.62 8.48 2.98
C ARG A 22 5.25 9.18 3.05
N ARG A 23 4.17 8.45 3.29
CA ARG A 23 2.81 9.03 3.41
C ARG A 23 2.21 8.89 4.80
N LEU A 24 2.42 7.76 5.46
CA LEU A 24 1.79 7.46 6.75
C LEU A 24 2.57 8.05 7.94
N LYS A 25 3.90 8.24 7.80
CA LYS A 25 4.80 8.68 8.87
C LYS A 25 5.35 10.08 8.61
N ILE A 26 4.48 11.01 8.24
CA ILE A 26 4.80 12.43 8.11
C ILE A 26 4.39 13.17 9.39
N SER A 27 5.09 14.26 9.71
CA SER A 27 4.77 15.08 10.87
C SER A 27 3.34 15.60 10.79
N GLY A 28 2.57 15.44 11.87
CA GLY A 28 1.19 15.90 11.95
C GLY A 28 0.15 15.00 11.26
N ALA A 29 0.54 13.83 10.72
CA ALA A 29 -0.43 12.86 10.25
C ALA A 29 -1.04 12.06 11.40
N TRP A 30 -2.37 11.96 11.39
CA TRP A 30 -3.16 11.17 12.33
C TRP A 30 -4.04 10.22 11.54
N TRP A 31 -4.10 8.97 11.98
CA TRP A 31 -4.85 7.91 11.29
C TRP A 31 -5.60 7.05 12.29
N LEU A 32 -6.81 6.64 11.91
CA LEU A 32 -7.48 5.53 12.54
C LEU A 32 -6.95 4.22 11.93
N PRO A 33 -6.91 3.10 12.67
CA PRO A 33 -6.40 1.83 12.14
C PRO A 33 -7.09 1.41 10.82
N GLU A 34 -8.40 1.64 10.73
CA GLU A 34 -9.20 1.36 9.54
C GLU A 34 -8.79 2.19 8.31
N THR A 35 -8.53 3.48 8.49
CA THR A 35 -8.14 4.39 7.39
C THR A 35 -6.67 4.21 7.02
N ALA A 36 -5.82 3.93 8.00
CA ALA A 36 -4.42 3.58 7.79
C ALA A 36 -4.28 2.32 6.92
N LYS A 37 -5.08 1.26 7.19
CA LYS A 37 -5.07 0.03 6.40
C LYS A 37 -5.46 0.28 4.94
N LYS A 38 -6.50 1.09 4.70
CA LYS A 38 -6.91 1.47 3.33
C LYS A 38 -5.82 2.26 2.61
N MET A 39 -5.24 3.24 3.29
CA MET A 39 -4.13 4.04 2.74
C MET A 39 -2.90 3.17 2.42
N LEU A 40 -2.58 2.21 3.28
CA LEU A 40 -1.52 1.23 3.04
C LEU A 40 -1.76 0.46 1.73
N ALA A 41 -2.95 -0.10 1.56
CA ALA A 41 -3.32 -0.86 0.37
C ALA A 41 -3.17 -0.03 -0.91
N LEU A 42 -3.68 1.22 -0.91
CA LEU A 42 -3.54 2.14 -2.06
C LEU A 42 -2.07 2.43 -2.40
N ARG A 43 -1.21 2.60 -1.39
CA ARG A 43 0.23 2.85 -1.60
C ARG A 43 0.93 1.62 -2.18
N CYS A 44 0.58 0.43 -1.72
CA CYS A 44 1.10 -0.84 -2.25
C CYS A 44 0.66 -1.06 -3.70
N MET A 45 -0.64 -0.95 -4.00
CA MET A 45 -1.18 -1.09 -5.36
C MET A 45 -0.50 -0.12 -6.34
N ARG A 46 -0.30 1.14 -5.91
CA ARG A 46 0.41 2.12 -6.73
C ARG A 46 1.87 1.74 -6.97
N ALA A 47 2.58 1.22 -5.97
CA ALA A 47 3.96 0.77 -6.13
C ALA A 47 4.07 -0.47 -7.03
N ASN A 48 3.04 -1.32 -7.03
CA ASN A 48 2.94 -2.51 -7.88
C ASN A 48 2.54 -2.19 -9.34
N GLY A 49 2.23 -0.93 -9.68
CA GLY A 49 1.77 -0.55 -11.02
C GLY A 49 0.31 -0.86 -11.31
N GLU A 50 -0.48 -1.25 -10.30
CA GLU A 50 -1.89 -1.62 -10.44
C GLU A 50 -2.83 -0.41 -10.29
N TRP A 51 -2.30 0.81 -10.34
CA TRP A 51 -3.04 2.02 -10.06
C TRP A 51 -4.16 2.26 -11.07
N GLU A 52 -3.86 2.16 -12.36
CA GLU A 52 -4.83 2.41 -13.44
C GLU A 52 -5.95 1.37 -13.40
N LYS A 53 -5.57 0.08 -13.34
CA LYS A 53 -6.51 -1.04 -13.20
C LYS A 53 -7.48 -0.87 -12.03
N TYR A 54 -6.99 -0.43 -10.87
CA TYR A 54 -7.85 -0.20 -9.70
C TYR A 54 -8.94 0.85 -9.97
N TRP A 55 -8.62 1.93 -10.69
CA TRP A 55 -9.61 2.96 -11.02
C TRP A 55 -10.58 2.48 -12.10
N GLU A 56 -10.10 1.75 -13.10
CA GLU A 56 -10.95 1.13 -14.12
C GLU A 56 -11.98 0.17 -13.48
N GLU A 57 -11.55 -0.66 -12.54
CA GLU A 57 -12.43 -1.59 -11.79
C GLU A 57 -13.47 -0.83 -10.96
N LEU A 58 -13.08 0.27 -10.29
CA LEU A 58 -14.01 1.10 -9.54
C LEU A 58 -15.03 1.81 -10.43
N GLU A 59 -14.63 2.28 -11.61
CA GLU A 59 -15.54 2.91 -12.57
C GLU A 59 -16.57 1.89 -13.09
N ILE A 60 -16.14 0.66 -13.37
CA ILE A 60 -17.04 -0.44 -13.77
C ILE A 60 -18.03 -0.76 -12.64
N GLU A 61 -17.56 -0.88 -11.40
CA GLU A 61 -18.41 -1.19 -10.25
C GLU A 61 -19.45 -0.09 -9.97
N GLN A 62 -19.06 1.18 -10.11
CA GLN A 62 -20.00 2.31 -9.94
C GLN A 62 -21.00 2.43 -11.08
N ASN A 63 -20.61 2.08 -12.31
CA ASN A 63 -21.52 2.11 -13.46
C ASN A 63 -22.49 0.91 -13.49
N ALA A 64 -22.16 -0.16 -12.76
CA ALA A 64 -22.97 -1.38 -12.65
C ALA A 64 -23.98 -1.33 -11.48
N ALA A 65 -23.87 -0.34 -10.59
CA ALA A 65 -24.74 -0.11 -9.42
C ALA A 65 -25.85 0.91 -9.73
#